data_AF-Q5KRI6-F1
#
_entry.id   AF-Q5KRI6-F1
#
_cell.length_a   1.000
_cell.length_b   1.000
_cell.length_c   1.000
_cell.angle_alpha   90.00
_cell.angle_beta   90.00
_cell.angle_gamma   90.00
#
_symmetry.space_group_name_H-M   'P 1'
#
loop_
_entity.id
_entity.type
_entity.pdbx_description
1 polymer ?
#
loop_
_entity_poly.entity_id
_entity_poly.type
_entity_poly.pdbx_seq_one_letter_code
_entity_poly.pdbx_strand_id
1 'polypeptide(L)' 'MTIFLDADDQHWMIAGSRRELYNALTAKLDPESISDLTDLAAAVFGCEVDSVAIIED' A
#
# COMPACT_ATOMS: atom_id res chain seq x y z
N MET A 1 8.24 -14.96 0.62
CA MET A 1 8.17 -13.49 0.66
C MET A 1 6.70 -13.11 0.62
N THR A 2 6.15 -12.83 1.79
CA THR A 2 4.78 -12.36 1.94
C THR A 2 4.84 -10.94 2.50
N ILE A 3 4.06 -10.04 1.94
CA ILE A 3 3.96 -8.64 2.35
C ILE A 3 2.57 -8.41 2.91
N PHE A 4 2.52 -7.92 4.15
CA PHE A 4 1.31 -7.46 4.80
C PHE A 4 1.32 -5.93 4.83
N LEU A 5 0.30 -5.32 4.25
CA LEU A 5 0.05 -3.89 4.33
C LEU A 5 -1.13 -3.66 5.27
N ASP A 6 -0.95 -2.80 6.26
CA ASP A 6 -1.99 -2.29 7.15
C ASP A 6 -2.12 -0.78 6.96
N ALA A 7 -3.35 -0.28 6.89
CA ALA A 7 -3.70 1.11 6.66
C ALA A 7 -4.94 1.50 7.49
N ASP A 8 -4.76 2.42 8.44
CA ASP A 8 -5.84 3.06 9.21
C ASP A 8 -6.76 2.11 9.99
N ASP A 9 -6.19 1.06 10.62
CA ASP A 9 -6.86 0.06 11.47
C ASP A 9 -8.08 -0.67 10.84
N GLN A 10 -8.44 -0.34 9.60
CA GLN A 10 -9.65 -0.81 8.89
C GLN A 10 -9.32 -1.39 7.52
N HIS A 11 -8.20 -0.99 6.91
CA HIS A 11 -7.80 -1.43 5.58
C HIS A 11 -6.52 -2.22 5.66
N TRP A 12 -6.52 -3.45 5.15
CA TRP A 12 -5.31 -4.26 5.04
C TRP A 12 -5.27 -5.02 3.73
N MET A 13 -4.06 -5.39 3.30
CA MET A 13 -3.81 -6.13 2.08
C MET A 13 -2.65 -7.11 2.26
N ILE A 14 -2.74 -8.26 1.60
CA ILE A 14 -1.66 -9.24 1.54
C ILE A 14 -1.20 -9.34 0.08
N ALA A 15 0.11 -9.33 -0.13
CA ALA A 15 0.73 -9.52 -1.45
C ALA A 15 1.91 -10.49 -1.35
N GLY A 16 2.15 -11.29 -2.39
CA GLY A 16 3.32 -12.17 -2.48
C GLY A 16 4.59 -11.46 -2.97
N SER A 17 4.51 -10.18 -3.34
CA SER A 17 5.68 -9.36 -3.72
C SER A 17 5.36 -7.87 -3.71
N ARG A 18 6.40 -7.02 -3.66
CA ARG A 18 6.26 -5.56 -3.77
C ARG A 18 5.60 -5.16 -5.10
N ARG A 19 5.89 -5.90 -6.18
CA ARG A 19 5.29 -5.65 -7.49
C ARG A 19 3.80 -5.93 -7.50
N GLU A 20 3.37 -7.00 -6.84
CA GLU A 20 1.95 -7.33 -6.72
C GLU A 20 1.21 -6.29 -5.87
N LEU A 21 1.79 -5.88 -4.75
CA LEU A 21 1.26 -4.81 -3.91
C LEU A 21 1.14 -3.50 -4.71
N TYR A 22 2.20 -3.09 -5.39
CA TYR A 22 2.21 -1.90 -6.24
C TYR A 22 1.10 -1.97 -7.29
N ASN A 23 1.04 -3.06 -8.07
CA ASN A 23 0.00 -3.24 -9.08
C ASN A 23 -1.42 -3.17 -8.51
N ALA A 24 -1.65 -3.71 -7.31
CA ALA A 24 -2.94 -3.68 -6.64
C ALA A 24 -3.33 -2.26 -6.20
N LEU A 25 -2.36 -1.47 -5.73
CA LEU A 25 -2.56 -0.09 -5.35
C LEU A 25 -2.76 0.82 -6.57
N THR A 26 -1.95 0.66 -7.62
CA THR A 26 -2.06 1.44 -8.85
C THR A 26 -3.28 1.09 -9.70
N ALA A 27 -3.90 -0.08 -9.48
CA ALA A 27 -5.19 -0.39 -10.08
C ALA A 27 -6.34 0.48 -9.51
N LYS A 28 -6.13 1.08 -8.32
CA LYS A 28 -7.11 1.92 -7.63
C LYS A 28 -6.84 3.42 -7.76
N LEU A 29 -5.60 3.81 -8.10
CA LEU A 29 -5.16 5.19 -8.20
C LEU A 29 -4.11 5.32 -9.30
N ASP A 30 -4.16 6.39 -10.10
CA ASP A 30 -3.12 6.67 -11.10
C ASP A 30 -1.87 7.23 -10.40
N PRO A 31 -0.74 6.50 -10.35
CA PRO A 31 0.39 6.79 -9.47
C PRO A 31 1.40 7.77 -10.07
N GLU A 32 1.07 8.52 -11.13
CA GLU A 32 2.05 9.31 -11.90
C GLU A 32 2.87 10.31 -11.04
N SER A 33 2.44 10.61 -9.81
CA SER A 33 3.12 11.51 -8.88
C SER A 33 3.64 10.84 -7.60
N ILE A 34 3.39 9.55 -7.36
CA ILE A 34 3.70 8.91 -6.06
C ILE A 34 4.84 7.89 -6.22
N SER A 35 5.97 8.20 -5.59
CA SER A 35 7.19 7.37 -5.66
C SER A 35 7.27 6.30 -4.57
N ASP A 36 6.57 6.45 -3.45
CA ASP A 36 6.62 5.52 -2.31
C ASP A 36 5.34 4.67 -2.20
N LEU A 37 5.51 3.41 -1.80
CA LEU A 37 4.42 2.47 -1.58
C LEU A 37 3.54 2.89 -0.39
N THR A 38 4.12 3.48 0.65
CA THR A 38 3.37 3.98 1.81
C THR A 38 2.51 5.17 1.43
N ASP A 39 3.07 6.13 0.69
CA ASP A 39 2.32 7.28 0.16
C ASP A 39 1.19 6.82 -0.78
N LEU A 40 1.47 5.83 -1.62
CA LEU A 40 0.49 5.30 -2.57
C LEU A 40 -0.65 4.60 -1.83
N ALA A 41 -0.32 3.80 -0.82
CA ALA A 41 -1.32 3.14 0.02
C ALA A 41 -2.15 4.17 0.80
N ALA A 42 -1.51 5.17 1.41
CA ALA A 42 -2.19 6.25 2.11
C ALA A 42 -3.17 6.99 1.19
N ALA A 43 -2.76 7.30 -0.04
CA ALA A 43 -3.61 7.93 -1.05
C ALA A 43 -4.76 7.03 -1.51
N VAL A 44 -4.52 5.72 -1.69
CA VAL A 44 -5.54 4.74 -2.09
C VAL A 44 -6.59 4.53 -0.99
N PHE A 45 -6.17 4.49 0.28
CA PHE A 45 -7.05 4.27 1.42
C PHE A 45 -7.59 5.56 2.04
N GLY A 46 -7.08 6.72 1.62
CA GLY A 46 -7.50 8.02 2.12
C GLY A 46 -7.10 8.28 3.57
N CYS A 47 -5.96 7.74 4.01
CA CYS A 47 -5.43 7.86 5.36
C CYS A 47 -4.09 8.61 5.43
N GLU A 48 -3.61 8.85 6.64
CA GLU A 48 -2.29 9.43 6.85
C GLU A 48 -1.20 8.40 6.56
N VAL A 49 -0.06 8.84 6.01
CA VAL A 49 1.08 7.97 5.69
C VAL A 49 1.61 7.28 6.95
N ASP A 50 1.56 7.96 8.11
CA ASP A 50 1.96 7.43 9.41
C ASP A 50 1.05 6.29 9.89
N SER A 51 -0.16 6.16 9.33
CA SER A 51 -1.09 5.06 9.59
C SER A 51 -0.84 3.84 8.69
N VAL A 52 0.14 3.89 7.79
CA VAL A 52 0.48 2.79 6.89
C VAL A 52 1.69 2.01 7.40
N ALA A 53 1.52 0.70 7.61
CA ALA A 53 2.60 -0.21 7.96
C ALA A 53 2.74 -1.31 6.90
N ILE A 54 3.97 -1.52 6.40
CA ILE A 54 4.30 -2.60 5.47
C ILE A 54 5.27 -3.56 6.16
N ILE A 55 4.85 -4.81 6.31
CA ILE A 55 5.61 -5.87 6.99
C ILE A 55 5.95 -6.94 5.95
N GLU A 56 7.22 -7.34 5.88
CA GLU A 56 7.72 -8.34 4.92
C GLU A 56 8.33 -9.54 5.65
N ASP A 57 7.90 -10.76 5.29
CA ASP A 57 8.40 -12.05 5.81
C ASP A 57 8.98 -12.94 4.69
#